data_AF-A0A931RPS7-F1
#
_entry.id   AF-A0A931RPS7-F1
#
_cell.length_a   1.000
_cell.length_b   1.000
_cell.length_c   1.000
_cell.angle_alpha   90.00
_cell.angle_beta   90.00
_cell.angle_gamma   90.00
#
_symmetry.space_group_name_H-M   'P 1'
#
loop_
_entity.id
_entity.type
_entity.pdbx_description
1 polymer ?
#
loop_
_entity_poly.entity_id
_entity_poly.type
_entity_poly.pdbx_seq_one_letter_code
_entity_poly.pdbx_strand_id
1 'polypeptide(L)' 'MKARVHATHRNARLPLVVEKDEAGLYVVECPVFEGCYSQGKTLDEALKNIREVIALVLEERKNRTLLRSYCLV' A
#
# COMPACT_ATOMS: atom_id res chain seq x y z
N MET A 1 -8.10 -13.79 7.13
CA MET A 1 -8.88 -12.62 7.63
C MET A 1 -8.35 -11.38 6.94
N LYS A 2 -9.21 -10.58 6.28
CA LYS A 2 -8.79 -9.36 5.56
C LYS A 2 -9.12 -8.11 6.39
N ALA A 3 -8.15 -7.23 6.59
CA ALA A 3 -8.34 -5.95 7.25
C ALA A 3 -8.10 -4.80 6.26
N ARG A 4 -8.81 -3.69 6.46
CA ARG A 4 -8.61 -2.47 5.68
C ARG A 4 -7.98 -1.41 6.56
N VAL A 5 -6.84 -0.88 6.14
CA VAL A 5 -6.14 0.21 6.81
C VAL A 5 -5.82 1.30 5.79
N HIS A 6 -5.20 2.39 6.24
CA HIS A 6 -4.79 3.46 5.33
C HIS A 6 -3.33 3.84 5.58
N ALA A 7 -2.59 4.09 4.50
CA ALA A 7 -1.31 4.77 4.55
C ALA A 7 -1.48 6.24 4.21
N THR A 8 -0.70 7.10 4.87
CA THR A 8 -0.62 8.52 4.54
C THR A 8 0.67 8.77 3.78
N HIS A 9 0.58 9.33 2.57
CA HIS A 9 1.73 9.83 1.83
C HIS A 9 1.53 11.32 1.53
N ARG A 10 2.33 12.18 2.18
CA ARG A 10 2.10 13.63 2.25
C ARG A 10 0.67 13.92 2.75
N ASN A 11 -0.20 14.46 1.89
CA ASN A 11 -1.60 14.76 2.20
C ASN A 11 -2.59 13.77 1.58
N ALA A 12 -2.12 12.68 0.97
CA ALA A 12 -2.97 11.66 0.37
C ALA A 12 -3.17 10.47 1.33
N ARG A 13 -4.41 9.98 1.42
CA ARG A 13 -4.78 8.80 2.20
C ARG A 13 -5.05 7.64 1.25
N LEU A 14 -4.17 6.65 1.26
CA LEU A 14 -4.22 5.49 0.38
C LEU A 14 -4.85 4.30 1.12
N PRO A 15 -5.84 3.61 0.52
CA PRO A 15 -6.37 2.39 1.09
C PRO A 15 -5.30 1.30 1.04
N LEU A 16 -5.24 0.49 2.10
CA LEU A 16 -4.41 -0.69 2.16
C LEU A 16 -5.29 -1.88 2.56
N VAL A 17 -5.07 -3.00 1.89
CA VAL A 17 -5.67 -4.28 2.25
C VAL A 17 -4.58 -5.13 2.88
N VAL A 18 -4.88 -5.65 4.07
CA VAL A 18 -3.98 -6.50 4.85
C VAL A 18 -4.58 -7.89 4.90
N GLU A 19 -3.79 -8.89 4.56
CA GLU A 19 -4.13 -10.29 4.63
C GLU A 19 -3.02 -11.05 5.36
N LYS A 20 -3.40 -12.03 6.18
CA LYS A 20 -2.45 -12.96 6.79
C LYS A 20 -2.58 -14.29 6.08
N ASP A 21 -1.48 -14.79 5.53
CA ASP A 21 -1.45 -16.05 4.80
C ASP A 21 -1.40 -17.28 5.74
N GLU A 22 -1.41 -18.46 5.15
CA GLU A 22 -1.38 -19.75 5.87
C GLU A 22 -0.03 -20.00 6.58
N ALA A 23 1.06 -19.39 6.10
CA ALA A 23 2.38 -19.43 6.73
C ALA A 23 2.53 -18.43 7.87
N GLY A 24 1.53 -17.57 8.08
CA GLY A 24 1.50 -16.54 9.10
C GLY A 24 2.21 -15.23 8.73
N LEU A 25 2.57 -15.04 7.46
CA LEU A 25 3.09 -13.77 6.95
C LEU A 25 1.95 -12.79 6.71
N TYR A 26 2.24 -11.51 6.94
CA TYR A 26 1.35 -10.41 6.61
C TYR A 26 1.65 -9.94 5.21
N VAL A 27 0.65 -9.96 4.34
CA VAL A 27 0.67 -9.38 2.99
C VAL A 27 -0.13 -8.08 3.05
N VAL A 28 0.46 -6.99 2.56
CA VAL A 28 -0.19 -5.68 2.48
C VAL A 28 -0.14 -5.19 1.05
N GLU A 29 -1.30 -4.84 0.49
CA GLU A 29 -1.43 -4.32 -0.87
C GLU A 29 -2.12 -2.95 -0.89
N CYS A 30 -1.74 -2.11 -1.85
CA CYS A 30 -2.39 -0.84 -2.15
C CYS A 30 -3.11 -0.95 -3.50
N PRO A 31 -4.44 -1.11 -3.53
CA PRO A 31 -5.19 -1.33 -4.77
C PRO A 31 -5.20 -0.13 -5.72
N VAL A 32 -4.72 1.04 -5.28
CA VAL A 32 -4.59 2.24 -6.13
C VAL A 32 -3.49 2.05 -7.19
N PHE A 33 -2.47 1.26 -6.89
CA PHE A 33 -1.35 1.01 -7.78
C PHE A 33 -1.26 -0.47 -8.10
N GLU A 34 -1.33 -0.80 -9.40
CA GLU A 34 -1.22 -2.17 -9.87
C GLU A 34 0.10 -2.81 -9.41
N GLY A 35 0.01 -4.01 -8.83
CA GLY A 35 1.19 -4.74 -8.33
C GLY A 35 1.86 -4.12 -7.10
N CYS A 36 1.26 -3.12 -6.44
CA CYS A 36 1.82 -2.52 -5.23
C CYS A 36 1.46 -3.34 -4.00
N TYR A 37 2.33 -4.26 -3.62
CA TYR A 37 2.22 -5.04 -2.40
C TYR A 37 3.58 -5.22 -1.71
N SER A 38 3.55 -5.58 -0.44
CA SER A 38 4.73 -5.98 0.32
C SER A 38 4.32 -7.04 1.35
N GLN A 39 5.31 -7.68 1.96
CA GLN A 39 5.09 -8.72 2.96
C GLN A 39 6.01 -8.53 4.17
N GLY A 40 5.65 -9.14 5.29
CA GLY A 40 6.45 -9.12 6.52
C GLY A 40 6.02 -10.21 7.50
N LYS A 41 6.90 -10.57 8.43
CA LYS A 41 6.60 -11.52 9.52
C LYS A 41 5.66 -10.90 10.55
N THR A 42 5.64 -9.58 10.62
CA THR A 42 4.74 -8.80 11.47
C THR A 42 3.96 -7.79 10.64
N LEU A 43 2.82 -7.35 11.17
CA LEU A 43 2.01 -6.30 10.55
C LEU A 43 2.81 -5.01 10.38
N ASP A 44 3.56 -4.61 11.41
CA ASP A 44 4.39 -3.39 11.40
C ASP A 44 5.49 -3.45 10.34
N GLU A 45 6.15 -4.59 10.18
CA GLU A 45 7.14 -4.81 9.13
C GLU A 45 6.52 -4.66 7.74
N ALA A 46 5.39 -5.33 7.49
CA ALA A 46 4.69 -5.24 6.21
C ALA A 46 4.17 -3.81 5.94
N LEU A 47 3.69 -3.10 6.97
CA LEU A 47 3.28 -1.70 6.86
C LEU A 47 4.45 -0.74 6.65
N LYS A 48 5.63 -1.04 7.18
CA LYS A 48 6.85 -0.28 6.90
C LYS A 48 7.29 -0.50 5.44
N ASN A 49 7.36 -1.76 5.02
CA ASN A 49 7.78 -2.14 3.68
C ASN A 49 6.86 -1.52 2.60
N ILE A 50 5.53 -1.58 2.78
CA ILE A 50 4.60 -1.01 1.79
C ILE A 50 4.75 0.51 1.66
N ARG A 51 5.17 1.23 2.71
CA ARG A 51 5.42 2.68 2.62
C ARG A 51 6.62 3.00 1.74
N GLU A 52 7.67 2.19 1.82
CA GLU A 52 8.86 2.30 0.97
C GLU A 52 8.51 1.96 -0.49
N VAL A 53 7.74 0.88 -0.71
CA VAL A 53 7.24 0.50 -2.05
C VAL A 53 6.38 1.62 -2.64
N ILE A 54 5.43 2.19 -1.88
CA ILE A 54 4.60 3.31 -2.34
C ILE A 54 5.47 4.52 -2.71
N ALA A 55 6.53 4.82 -1.95
CA ALA A 55 7.43 5.91 -2.26
C ALA A 55 8.13 5.70 -3.61
N LEU A 56 8.63 4.49 -3.87
CA LEU A 56 9.25 4.11 -5.16
C LEU A 56 8.26 4.17 -6.31
N VAL A 57 7.06 3.61 -6.13
CA VAL A 57 5.98 3.64 -7.13
C VAL A 57 5.63 5.08 -7.51
N LEU A 58 5.62 5.99 -6.54
CA LEU A 58 5.34 7.41 -6.75
C LEU A 58 6.49 8.19 -7.39
N GLU A 59 7.65 7.60 -7.67
CA GLU A 59 8.68 8.24 -8.50
C GLU A 59 8.24 8.35 -9.96
N GLU A 60 7.39 7.43 -10.43
CA GLU A 60 6.84 7.46 -11.78
C GLU A 60 5.74 8.52 -11.95
N ARG A 61 5.84 9.32 -13.01
CA ARG A 61 4.87 10.38 -13.34
C ARG A 61 3.44 9.83 -13.56
N LYS A 62 3.32 8.62 -14.13
CA LYS A 62 2.04 7.94 -14.34
C LYS A 62 1.33 7.71 -13.00
N ASN A 63 2.05 7.19 -12.01
CA ASN A 63 1.48 6.87 -10.69
C ASN A 63 1.13 8.12 -9.89
N ARG A 64 1.90 9.21 -10.02
CA ARG A 64 1.50 10.53 -9.48
C ARG A 64 0.20 11.05 -10.09
N THR A 65 0.00 10.80 -11.38
CA THR A 65 -1.22 11.21 -12.09
C THR A 65 -2.42 10.36 -11.64
N LEU A 66 -2.24 9.05 -11.51
CA LEU A 66 -3.23 8.12 -10.96
C LEU A 66 -3.65 8.53 -9.54
N LEU A 67 -2.68 8.82 -8.67
CA LEU A 67 -2.95 9.28 -7.31
C LEU A 67 -3.78 10.57 -7.29
N ARG A 68 -3.48 11.51 -8.19
CA ARG A 68 -4.23 12.76 -8.29
C ARG A 68 -5.66 12.53 -8.76
N SER A 69 -5.89 11.61 -9.71
CA SER A 69 -7.23 11.24 -10.14
C SER A 69 -8.01 10.53 -9.03
N TYR A 70 -7.36 9.64 -8.27
CA TYR A 70 -7.99 8.92 -7.15
C TYR A 70 -8.44 9.86 -6.02
N CYS A 71 -7.65 10.90 -5.72
CA CYS A 71 -7.97 11.86 -4.65
C CYS A 71 -9.10 12.85 -5.01
N LEU A 72 -9.54 12.90 -6.26
CA LEU A 72 -10.64 13.75 -6.73
C LEU A 72 -12.00 13.03 -6.76
N VAL A 73 -12.02 11.76 -6.32
CA VAL A 73 -13.23 10.94 -6.13
C VAL A 73 -13.50 10.80 -4.64
#